data_AF-A0A7T8QWD2-F1
#
_entry.id   AF-A0A7T8QWD2-F1
#
_cell.length_a   1.000
_cell.length_b   1.000
_cell.length_c   1.000
_cell.angle_alpha   90.00
_cell.angle_beta   90.00
_cell.angle_gamma   90.00
#
_symmetry.space_group_name_H-M   'P 1'
#
loop_
_entity.id
_entity.type
_entity.pdbx_description
1 polymer ?
#
loop_
_entity_poly.entity_id
_entity_poly.type
_entity_poly.pdbx_seq_one_letter_code
_entity_poly.pdbx_strand_id
1 'polypeptide(L)'
;MRAKTTIMTSPEFEKDQIWLNDKEESMENPRLQRCLGEIRKRSQASHKNWKIRICSENNFPTAAGLASSAAGYACLVYALSKIFEINGDISALARLGSGSACRSTLGGFVRWHMGSSPEGTDSFSESLFSSDHWNDIK
;
A
#
# COMPACT_ATOMS: atom_id res chain seq x y z
N MET A 1 14.51 5.78 -6.37
CA MET A 1 13.56 6.48 -5.48
C MET A 1 12.78 5.43 -4.69
N ARG A 2 12.41 5.69 -3.43
CA ARG A 2 11.69 4.73 -2.58
C ARG A 2 10.75 5.42 -1.59
N ALA A 3 9.73 4.68 -1.19
CA ALA A 3 8.99 4.92 0.05
C ALA A 3 9.43 3.88 1.09
N LYS A 4 9.42 4.25 2.36
CA LYS A 4 9.65 3.35 3.49
C LYS A 4 8.54 3.57 4.50
N THR A 5 7.90 2.50 4.91
CA THR A 5 6.82 2.54 5.90
C THR A 5 7.13 1.57 7.02
N THR A 6 7.00 2.05 8.26
CA THR A 6 7.07 1.26 9.48
C THR A 6 5.71 1.29 10.15
N ILE A 7 5.22 0.13 10.58
CA ILE A 7 3.92 -0.02 11.22
C ILE A 7 4.11 -0.78 12.51
N MET A 8 3.51 -0.28 13.57
CA MET A 8 3.42 -0.94 14.87
C MET A 8 1.96 -1.05 15.27
N THR A 9 1.62 -2.16 15.91
CA THR A 9 0.30 -2.42 16.50
C THR A 9 0.49 -2.76 17.97
N SER A 10 -0.39 -2.29 18.84
CA SER A 10 -0.31 -2.51 20.29
C SER A 10 -1.71 -2.44 20.92
N PRO A 11 -1.99 -3.24 21.97
CA PRO A 11 -3.24 -3.10 22.72
C PRO A 11 -3.28 -1.80 23.53
N GLU A 12 -2.14 -1.14 23.75
CA GLU A 12 -2.02 0.10 24.52
C GLU A 12 -2.31 1.35 23.69
N PHE A 13 -2.41 1.22 22.37
CA PHE A 13 -2.73 2.37 21.51
C PHE A 13 -4.23 2.68 21.55
N GLU A 14 -4.57 3.93 21.87
CA GLU A 14 -5.97 4.39 21.96
C GLU A 14 -6.59 4.70 20.59
N LYS A 15 -5.77 5.13 19.62
CA LYS A 15 -6.21 5.53 18.28
C LYS A 15 -5.20 5.15 17.20
N ASP A 16 -5.70 4.99 15.98
CA ASP A 16 -4.84 4.86 14.80
C ASP A 16 -4.18 6.22 14.53
N GLN A 17 -2.89 6.23 14.16
CA GLN A 17 -2.14 7.44 13.83
C GLN A 17 -1.20 7.22 12.66
N ILE A 18 -0.94 8.27 11.88
CA ILE A 18 -0.02 8.26 10.75
C ILE A 18 0.86 9.50 10.73
N TRP A 19 2.14 9.29 10.46
CA TRP A 19 3.12 10.32 10.17
C TRP A 19 3.64 10.12 8.75
N LEU A 20 3.69 11.21 7.98
CA LEU A 20 4.28 11.25 6.64
C LEU A 20 5.39 12.31 6.63
N ASN A 21 6.63 11.90 6.39
CA ASN A 21 7.81 12.77 6.42
C ASN A 21 7.86 13.60 7.73
N ASP A 22 7.82 12.89 8.87
CA ASP A 22 7.85 13.43 10.24
C ASP A 22 6.68 14.33 10.65
N LYS A 23 5.71 14.55 9.76
CA LYS A 23 4.50 15.32 10.05
C LYS A 23 3.33 14.39 10.32
N GLU A 24 2.63 14.60 11.44
CA GLU A 24 1.38 13.89 11.72
C GLU A 24 0.32 14.32 10.70
N GLU A 25 -0.34 13.34 10.09
CA GLU A 25 -1.37 13.54 9.07
C GLU A 25 -2.71 12.96 9.56
N SER A 26 -3.82 13.46 9.01
CA SER A 26 -5.14 13.01 9.43
C SER A 26 -5.42 11.57 8.98
N MET A 27 -5.90 10.74 9.90
CA MET A 27 -6.42 9.41 9.60
C MET A 27 -7.75 9.44 8.83
N GLU A 28 -8.43 10.59 8.75
CA GLU A 28 -9.76 10.72 8.12
C GLU A 28 -9.72 10.65 6.58
N ASN A 29 -8.54 10.55 5.98
CA ASN A 29 -8.38 10.39 4.54
C ASN A 29 -9.21 9.18 4.02
N PRO A 30 -10.21 9.37 3.13
CA PRO A 30 -11.11 8.30 2.72
C PRO A 30 -10.41 7.11 2.05
N ARG A 31 -9.30 7.37 1.34
CA ARG A 31 -8.50 6.34 0.66
C ARG A 31 -7.75 5.48 1.68
N LEU A 32 -7.19 6.11 2.71
CA LEU A 32 -6.54 5.41 3.82
C LEU A 32 -7.56 4.56 4.61
N GLN A 33 -8.71 5.14 4.97
CA GLN A 33 -9.76 4.43 5.68
C GLN A 33 -10.28 3.21 4.91
N ARG A 34 -10.45 3.35 3.59
CA ARG A 34 -10.85 2.23 2.73
C ARG A 34 -9.81 1.11 2.73
N CYS A 35 -8.52 1.42 2.59
CA CYS A 35 -7.44 0.43 2.66
C CYS A 35 -7.42 -0.28 4.02
N LEU A 36 -7.44 0.46 5.12
CA LEU A 36 -7.39 -0.11 6.47
C LEU A 36 -8.62 -0.97 6.77
N GLY A 37 -9.80 -0.53 6.34
CA GLY A 37 -11.03 -1.30 6.48
C GLY A 37 -10.95 -2.64 5.76
N GLU A 38 -10.53 -2.65 4.48
CA GLU A 38 -10.40 -3.91 3.72
C GLU A 38 -9.30 -4.82 4.25
N ILE A 39 -8.20 -4.27 4.73
CA ILE A 39 -7.12 -5.04 5.37
C ILE A 39 -7.63 -5.70 6.65
N ARG A 40 -8.30 -4.95 7.53
CA ARG A 40 -8.87 -5.50 8.76
C ARG A 40 -9.93 -6.58 8.49
N LYS A 41 -10.74 -6.42 7.44
CA LYS A 41 -11.71 -7.44 7.00
C LYS A 41 -11.05 -8.74 6.54
N ARG A 42 -9.95 -8.64 5.79
CA ARG A 42 -9.21 -9.80 5.25
C ARG A 42 -8.23 -10.43 6.24
N SER A 43 -7.87 -9.72 7.31
CA SER A 43 -6.89 -10.12 8.30
C SER A 43 -7.28 -11.38 9.07
N GLN A 44 -6.32 -12.29 9.21
CA GLN A 44 -6.41 -13.47 10.07
C GLN A 44 -5.69 -13.29 11.41
N ALA A 45 -4.97 -12.18 11.57
CA ALA A 45 -4.22 -11.89 12.79
C ALA A 45 -5.15 -11.70 14.00
N SER A 46 -4.76 -12.25 15.15
CA SER A 46 -5.50 -12.12 16.41
C SER A 46 -5.62 -10.67 16.88
N HIS A 47 -4.63 -9.83 16.56
CA HIS A 47 -4.58 -8.40 16.86
C HIS A 47 -5.20 -7.50 15.79
N LYS A 48 -6.03 -8.01 14.87
CA LYS A 48 -6.61 -7.21 13.76
C LYS A 48 -7.36 -5.94 14.18
N ASN A 49 -7.87 -5.90 15.41
CA ASN A 49 -8.63 -4.78 15.96
C ASN A 49 -7.78 -3.82 16.81
N TRP A 50 -6.51 -4.14 17.07
CA TRP A 50 -5.61 -3.22 17.75
C TRP A 50 -5.38 -1.98 16.91
N LYS A 51 -5.06 -0.88 17.60
CA LYS A 51 -4.76 0.37 16.93
C LYS A 51 -3.33 0.34 16.41
N ILE A 52 -3.09 1.11 15.36
CA ILE A 52 -1.81 1.13 14.66
C ILE A 52 -1.18 2.53 14.66
N ARG A 53 0.15 2.54 14.71
CA ARG A 53 0.95 3.73 14.40
C ARG A 53 1.73 3.47 13.13
N ILE A 54 1.61 4.37 12.16
CA ILE A 54 2.24 4.26 10.85
C ILE A 54 3.21 5.43 10.70
N CYS A 55 4.49 5.15 10.47
CA CYS A 55 5.47 6.18 10.09
C CYS A 55 5.92 5.88 8.66
N SER A 56 5.69 6.82 7.74
CA SER A 56 6.09 6.69 6.34
C SER A 56 6.99 7.86 5.93
N GLU A 57 8.07 7.55 5.22
CA GLU A 57 8.99 8.51 4.64
C GLU A 57 9.18 8.20 3.15
N ASN A 58 9.44 9.23 2.36
CA ASN A 58 9.84 9.06 0.97
C ASN A 58 10.98 10.01 0.60
N ASN A 59 11.79 9.60 -0.38
CA ASN A 59 12.89 10.41 -0.88
C ASN A 59 12.63 10.97 -2.29
N PHE A 60 11.36 11.26 -2.60
CA PHE A 60 11.01 11.91 -3.86
C PHE A 60 11.32 13.41 -3.78
N PRO A 61 11.81 14.04 -4.86
CA PRO A 61 11.86 15.50 -4.93
C PRO A 61 10.44 16.07 -4.77
N THR A 62 10.24 16.97 -3.81
CA THR A 62 8.91 17.52 -3.46
C THR A 62 8.20 18.21 -4.64
N ALA A 63 8.96 18.69 -5.64
CA ALA A 63 8.46 19.31 -6.85
C ALA A 63 8.12 18.34 -8.01
N ALA A 64 8.41 17.03 -7.86
CA ALA A 64 8.20 16.03 -8.90
C ALA A 64 6.77 15.46 -8.88
N GLY A 65 5.76 16.34 -8.94
CA GLY A 65 4.34 15.99 -8.86
C GLY A 65 3.94 14.68 -9.60
N LEU A 66 2.90 14.03 -9.08
CA LEU A 66 2.23 12.79 -9.56
C LEU A 66 2.80 11.41 -9.13
N ALA A 67 3.99 11.30 -8.53
CA ALA A 67 4.59 9.97 -8.23
C ALA A 67 4.61 9.51 -6.75
N SER A 68 4.38 10.39 -5.75
CA SER A 68 4.56 10.01 -4.34
C SER A 68 3.48 9.06 -3.79
N SER A 69 2.26 9.08 -4.34
CA SER A 69 1.14 8.31 -3.79
C SER A 69 1.21 6.83 -4.14
N ALA A 70 1.68 6.48 -5.35
CA ALA A 70 1.76 5.09 -5.81
C ALA A 70 2.70 4.27 -4.92
N ALA A 71 3.94 4.72 -4.76
CA ALA A 71 4.93 4.04 -3.93
C ALA A 71 4.53 4.06 -2.44
N GLY A 72 3.95 5.16 -1.95
CA GLY A 72 3.49 5.27 -0.57
C GLY A 72 2.40 4.24 -0.22
N TYR A 73 1.33 4.17 -1.03
CA TYR A 73 0.25 3.20 -0.79
C TYR A 73 0.69 1.75 -1.03
N ALA A 74 1.54 1.49 -2.02
CA ALA A 74 2.09 0.15 -2.23
C ALA A 74 2.91 -0.32 -1.03
N CYS A 75 3.80 0.55 -0.50
CA CYS A 75 4.61 0.25 0.68
C CYS A 75 3.74 0.10 1.94
N LEU A 76 2.75 0.97 2.13
CA LEU A 76 1.78 0.90 3.22
C LEU A 76 1.03 -0.44 3.21
N VAL A 77 0.43 -0.80 2.08
CA VAL A 77 -0.34 -2.05 1.94
C VAL A 77 0.55 -3.27 2.10
N TYR A 78 1.78 -3.24 1.60
CA TYR A 78 2.74 -4.31 1.82
C TYR A 78 3.11 -4.47 3.31
N ALA A 79 3.41 -3.39 4.01
CA ALA A 79 3.71 -3.47 5.45
C ALA A 79 2.50 -3.94 6.26
N LEU A 80 1.31 -3.46 5.91
CA LEU A 80 0.06 -3.90 6.53
C LEU A 80 -0.24 -5.37 6.25
N SER A 81 0.01 -5.87 5.03
CA SER A 81 -0.23 -7.27 4.69
C SER A 81 0.65 -8.20 5.52
N LYS A 82 1.88 -7.79 5.83
CA LYS A 82 2.78 -8.53 6.72
C LYS A 82 2.28 -8.54 8.17
N ILE A 83 1.95 -7.39 8.75
CA ILE A 83 1.55 -7.31 10.16
C ILE A 83 0.15 -7.89 10.43
N PHE A 84 -0.73 -7.89 9.42
CA PHE A 84 -2.11 -8.40 9.52
C PHE A 84 -2.31 -9.76 8.86
N GLU A 85 -1.23 -10.45 8.48
CA GLU A 85 -1.24 -11.82 7.96
C GLU A 85 -2.18 -11.99 6.75
N ILE A 86 -2.12 -11.05 5.82
CA ILE A 86 -2.90 -11.09 4.59
C ILE A 86 -2.20 -11.99 3.57
N ASN A 87 -2.89 -13.05 3.16
CA ASN A 87 -2.43 -13.97 2.12
C ASN A 87 -2.99 -13.57 0.75
N GLY A 88 -2.26 -13.91 -0.32
CA GLY A 88 -2.68 -13.68 -1.70
C GLY A 88 -2.29 -12.32 -2.26
N ASP A 89 -2.97 -11.91 -3.33
CA ASP A 89 -2.67 -10.68 -4.06
C ASP A 89 -3.11 -9.42 -3.29
N ILE A 90 -2.16 -8.52 -3.08
CA ILE A 90 -2.35 -7.23 -2.42
C ILE A 90 -2.51 -6.06 -3.40
N SER A 91 -2.40 -6.30 -4.71
CA SER A 91 -2.50 -5.27 -5.75
C SER A 91 -3.87 -4.58 -5.72
N ALA A 92 -4.94 -5.35 -5.50
CA ALA A 92 -6.30 -4.83 -5.33
C ALA A 92 -6.42 -3.94 -4.08
N LEU A 93 -5.73 -4.28 -2.98
CA LEU A 93 -5.72 -3.45 -1.76
C LEU A 93 -4.96 -2.13 -1.97
N ALA A 94 -3.84 -2.17 -2.68
CA ALA A 94 -3.07 -0.97 -3.04
C ALA A 94 -3.88 -0.04 -3.97
N ARG A 95 -4.62 -0.61 -4.92
CA ARG A 95 -5.51 0.10 -5.85
C ARG A 95 -6.54 0.97 -5.14
N LEU A 96 -7.11 0.49 -4.02
CA LEU A 96 -8.11 1.22 -3.23
C LEU A 96 -7.57 2.53 -2.64
N GLY A 97 -6.27 2.57 -2.36
CA GLY A 97 -5.57 3.72 -1.80
C GLY A 97 -5.10 4.68 -2.90
N SER A 98 -4.51 4.14 -3.95
CA SER A 98 -4.15 4.87 -5.16
C SER A 98 -4.15 3.90 -6.34
N GLY A 99 -4.88 4.21 -7.41
CA GLY A 99 -5.06 3.28 -8.53
C GLY A 99 -3.73 2.76 -9.08
N SER A 100 -2.76 3.64 -9.33
CA SER A 100 -1.44 3.25 -9.84
C SER A 100 -0.56 2.50 -8.83
N ALA A 101 -0.86 2.54 -7.52
CA ALA A 101 -0.08 1.83 -6.50
C ALA A 101 -0.10 0.31 -6.69
N CYS A 102 -1.15 -0.25 -7.30
CA CYS A 102 -1.22 -1.68 -7.57
C CYS A 102 -0.02 -2.18 -8.40
N ARG A 103 0.48 -1.39 -9.34
CA ARG A 103 1.64 -1.77 -10.16
C ARG A 103 2.95 -1.76 -9.38
N SER A 104 3.01 -1.00 -8.29
CA SER A 104 4.19 -0.90 -7.42
C SER A 104 4.26 -2.01 -6.37
N THR A 105 3.32 -2.97 -6.35
CA THR A 105 3.41 -4.15 -5.48
C THR A 105 4.27 -5.27 -6.07
N LEU A 106 4.72 -5.11 -7.33
CA LEU A 106 5.54 -6.07 -8.07
C LEU A 106 6.75 -5.35 -8.69
N GLY A 107 7.79 -6.12 -9.03
CA GLY A 107 8.98 -5.63 -9.73
C GLY A 107 8.92 -5.84 -11.25
N GLY A 108 9.78 -5.11 -11.97
CA GLY A 108 9.93 -5.21 -13.42
C GLY A 108 8.84 -4.47 -14.21
N PHE A 109 8.41 -5.05 -15.33
CA PHE A 109 7.36 -4.50 -16.17
C PHE A 109 6.01 -5.03 -15.71
N VAL A 110 5.16 -4.15 -15.19
CA VAL A 110 3.91 -4.53 -14.54
C VAL A 110 2.72 -3.96 -15.30
N ARG A 111 1.76 -4.81 -15.64
CA ARG A 111 0.46 -4.44 -16.22
C ARG A 111 -0.59 -4.36 -15.12
N TRP A 112 -1.41 -3.32 -15.15
CA TRP A 112 -2.66 -3.29 -14.39
C TRP A 112 -3.80 -3.67 -15.34
N HIS A 113 -4.49 -4.76 -15.05
CA HIS A 113 -5.70 -5.18 -15.72
C HIS A 113 -6.88 -4.36 -15.23
N MET A 114 -7.62 -3.73 -16.13
CA MET A 114 -8.73 -2.86 -15.73
C MET A 114 -9.84 -3.63 -15.00
N GLY A 115 -10.04 -4.91 -15.34
CA GLY A 115 -11.18 -5.70 -14.89
C GLY A 115 -12.49 -5.28 -15.58
N SER A 116 -13.50 -6.11 -15.40
CA SER A 116 -14.85 -5.99 -15.96
C SER A 116 -15.93 -6.21 -14.90
N SER A 117 -15.59 -6.86 -13.77
CA SER A 117 -16.50 -7.04 -12.64
C SER A 117 -16.78 -5.68 -11.98
N PRO A 118 -18.05 -5.33 -11.71
CA PRO A 118 -18.42 -4.14 -10.94
C PRO A 118 -17.81 -4.10 -9.53
N GLU A 119 -17.56 -5.29 -8.95
CA GLU A 119 -16.91 -5.48 -7.65
C GLU A 119 -15.39 -5.28 -7.74
N GLY A 120 -14.83 -5.20 -8.95
CA GLY A 120 -13.41 -4.94 -9.23
C GLY A 120 -12.49 -6.08 -8.78
N THR A 121 -13.01 -7.30 -8.73
CA THR A 121 -12.29 -8.51 -8.30
C THR A 121 -11.27 -9.00 -9.34
N ASP A 122 -11.50 -8.69 -10.62
CA ASP A 122 -10.64 -9.01 -11.76
C ASP A 122 -9.72 -7.85 -12.19
N SER A 123 -9.62 -6.80 -11.38
CA SER A 123 -8.78 -5.62 -11.64
C SER A 123 -7.45 -5.69 -10.88
N PHE A 124 -6.48 -6.45 -11.35
CA PHE A 124 -5.24 -6.76 -10.60
C PHE A 124 -3.98 -6.37 -11.37
N SER A 125 -2.82 -6.44 -10.70
CA SER A 125 -1.52 -6.25 -11.33
C SER A 125 -0.81 -7.56 -11.62
N GLU A 126 -0.19 -7.65 -12.79
CA GLU A 126 0.58 -8.79 -13.27
C GLU A 126 1.97 -8.34 -13.70
N SER A 127 3.01 -9.06 -13.27
CA SER A 127 4.37 -8.88 -13.79
C SER A 127 4.48 -9.56 -15.15
N LEU A 128 4.69 -8.79 -16.21
CA LEU A 128 4.93 -9.29 -17.56
C LEU A 128 6.37 -9.77 -17.72
N PHE A 129 7.30 -9.02 -17.13
CA PHE A 129 8.74 -9.31 -17.15
C PHE A 129 9.35 -8.92 -15.82
N SER A 130 10.31 -9.71 -15.32
CA SER A 130 11.06 -9.39 -14.11
C SER A 130 11.96 -8.17 -14.32
N SER A 131 12.48 -7.60 -13.22
CA SER A 131 13.45 -6.50 -13.27
C SER A 131 14.69 -6.83 -14.09
N ASP A 132 15.06 -8.12 -14.13
CA ASP A 132 16.33 -8.56 -14.71
C ASP A 132 16.20 -8.92 -16.20
N HIS A 133 14.98 -8.84 -16.76
CA HIS A 133 14.72 -9.17 -18.16
C HIS A 133 15.40 -8.20 -19.13
N TRP A 134 15.49 -6.91 -18.78
CA TRP A 134 16.08 -5.89 -19.62
C TRP A 134 17.04 -5.00 -18.83
N ASN A 135 18.21 -5.54 -18.52
CA ASN A 135 19.23 -4.90 -17.68
C ASN A 135 19.80 -3.59 -18.26
N ASP A 136 19.56 -3.33 -19.55
CA ASP A 136 20.00 -2.12 -20.25
C ASP A 136 19.15 -0.88 -19.93
N ILE A 137 17.95 -1.08 -19.35
CA ILE A 137 17.07 0.01 -18.90
C ILE A 137 17.30 0.22 -17.39
N LYS A 138 17.94 1.33 -17.01
CA LYS A 138 18.21 1.73 -15.62
C LYS A 138 17.56 3.05 -15.26
#